data_AF-A0A3R7I4N7-F1
#
_entry.id   AF-A0A3R7I4N7-F1
#
_cell.length_a   1.000
_cell.length_b   1.000
_cell.length_c   1.000
_cell.angle_alpha   90.00
_cell.angle_beta   90.00
_cell.angle_gamma   90.00
#
_symmetry.space_group_name_H-M   'P 1'
#
loop_
_entity.id
_entity.type
_entity.pdbx_description
1 polymer ?
#
loop_
_entity_poly.entity_id
_entity_poly.type
_entity_poly.pdbx_seq_one_letter_code
_entity_poly.pdbx_strand_id
1 'polypeptide(L)'
;MLEFLNIIFSEYISGLSQDDIEKIRSFMEPCGIDIINDDEWHCQAILTNPKTGTLIQKAEISALEKLLPPDVINRLEDAYNEYSKGEFENVIPKCRIALEALANFNGFGNGFRDFITKLKKDGILRDIEKDIIGKIHGYLCSFESTHYGPKPNKEQALYALILTQHTLLFLSKIISSISTI
;
A
#
# COMPACT_ATOMS: atom_id res chain seq x y z
N MET A 1 3.50 6.48 9.82
CA MET A 1 3.05 5.09 9.57
C MET A 1 2.37 4.48 10.79
N LEU A 2 2.99 4.39 11.97
CA LEU A 2 2.27 4.06 13.22
C LEU A 2 1.05 4.96 13.35
N GLU A 3 1.26 6.28 13.31
CA GLU A 3 0.16 7.25 13.41
C GLU A 3 -0.89 7.06 12.33
N PHE A 4 -0.50 6.63 11.14
CA PHE A 4 -1.43 6.38 10.04
C PHE A 4 -2.29 5.12 10.28
N LEU A 5 -1.65 4.01 10.63
CA LEU A 5 -2.32 2.77 10.98
C LEU A 5 -3.12 2.90 12.28
N ASN A 6 -2.63 3.69 13.24
CA ASN A 6 -3.33 4.03 14.48
C ASN A 6 -4.51 4.96 14.21
N ILE A 7 -4.43 5.87 13.24
CA ILE A 7 -5.59 6.63 12.76
C ILE A 7 -6.60 5.67 12.15
N ILE A 8 -6.19 4.75 11.26
CA ILE A 8 -7.09 3.73 10.70
C ILE A 8 -7.74 2.88 11.80
N PHE A 9 -6.95 2.34 12.74
CA PHE A 9 -7.52 1.55 13.83
C PHE A 9 -8.43 2.39 14.71
N SER A 10 -8.05 3.62 15.07
CA SER A 10 -8.90 4.49 15.88
C SER A 10 -10.23 4.86 15.21
N GLU A 11 -10.24 5.01 13.88
CA GLU A 11 -11.44 5.39 13.13
C GLU A 11 -12.32 4.19 12.78
N TYR A 12 -11.73 2.99 12.63
CA TYR A 12 -12.43 1.85 12.02
C TYR A 12 -12.47 0.57 12.87
N ILE A 13 -11.87 0.55 14.07
CA ILE A 13 -11.87 -0.66 14.92
C ILE A 13 -13.27 -1.20 15.19
N SER A 14 -14.26 -0.32 15.37
CA SER A 14 -15.66 -0.71 15.60
C SER A 14 -16.29 -1.50 14.45
N GLY A 15 -15.69 -1.46 13.25
CA GLY A 15 -16.14 -2.20 12.07
C GLY A 15 -15.21 -3.35 11.65
N LEU A 16 -14.14 -3.62 12.40
CA LEU A 16 -13.20 -4.70 12.10
C LEU A 16 -13.49 -5.90 13.01
N SER A 17 -13.66 -7.08 12.41
CA SER A 17 -13.74 -8.32 13.18
C SER A 17 -12.35 -8.74 13.67
N GLN A 18 -12.29 -9.64 14.66
CA GLN A 18 -11.02 -10.21 15.12
C GLN A 18 -10.27 -10.92 13.99
N ASP A 19 -10.99 -11.61 13.10
CA ASP A 19 -10.44 -12.21 11.88
C ASP A 19 -9.80 -11.16 10.95
N ASP A 20 -10.41 -9.98 10.81
CA ASP A 20 -9.84 -8.90 10.01
C ASP A 20 -8.57 -8.35 10.66
N ILE A 21 -8.56 -8.19 11.98
CA ILE A 21 -7.40 -7.74 12.75
C ILE A 21 -6.24 -8.74 12.61
N GLU A 22 -6.49 -10.05 12.70
CA GLU A 22 -5.46 -11.08 12.50
C GLU A 22 -4.93 -11.10 11.07
N LYS A 23 -5.80 -10.93 10.06
CA LYS A 23 -5.37 -10.82 8.65
C LYS A 23 -4.49 -9.59 8.43
N ILE A 24 -4.89 -8.43 8.98
CA ILE A 24 -4.08 -7.21 8.90
C ILE A 24 -2.77 -7.41 9.66
N ARG A 25 -2.78 -8.07 10.83
CA ARG A 25 -1.56 -8.36 11.61
C ARG A 25 -0.60 -9.24 10.83
N SER A 26 -1.06 -10.38 10.32
CA SER A 26 -0.26 -11.32 9.53
C SER A 26 0.36 -10.66 8.29
N PHE A 27 -0.31 -9.65 7.75
CA PHE A 27 0.16 -8.89 6.60
C PHE A 27 1.19 -7.80 6.99
N MET A 28 0.98 -7.15 8.14
CA MET A 28 1.81 -6.04 8.61
C MET A 28 3.07 -6.50 9.34
N GLU A 29 3.05 -7.67 9.98
CA GLU A 29 4.17 -8.25 10.74
C GLU A 29 5.45 -8.43 9.89
N PRO A 30 5.37 -8.96 8.65
CA PRO A 30 6.44 -8.87 7.66
C PRO A 30 7.15 -7.53 7.54
N CYS A 31 6.41 -6.44 7.70
CA CYS A 31 6.90 -5.09 7.55
C CYS A 31 7.62 -4.61 8.82
N GLY A 32 7.63 -5.37 9.91
CA GLY A 32 8.04 -4.87 11.23
C GLY A 32 6.97 -3.97 11.81
N ILE A 33 5.71 -4.32 11.59
CA ILE A 33 4.57 -3.65 12.21
C ILE A 33 3.76 -4.72 12.90
N ASP A 34 3.73 -4.69 14.23
CA ASP A 34 2.83 -5.54 15.00
C ASP A 34 1.58 -4.76 15.36
N ILE A 35 0.49 -5.47 15.64
CA ILE A 35 -0.76 -4.87 16.09
C ILE A 35 -0.99 -5.35 17.51
N ILE A 36 -0.81 -4.45 18.48
CA ILE A 36 -1.28 -4.68 19.84
C ILE A 36 -2.79 -4.53 19.82
N ASN A 37 -3.49 -5.55 20.31
CA ASN A 37 -4.93 -5.53 20.51
C ASN A 37 -5.13 -5.87 21.98
N ASP A 38 -5.15 -4.84 22.82
CA ASP A 38 -5.24 -5.01 24.28
C ASP A 38 -6.67 -5.40 24.70
N ASP A 39 -7.69 -4.84 24.00
CA ASP A 39 -9.14 -5.09 24.22
C ASP A 39 -9.93 -4.94 22.89
N GLU A 40 -11.20 -5.39 22.83
CA GLU A 40 -12.11 -5.27 21.65
C GLU A 40 -12.21 -3.87 21.00
N TRP A 41 -11.75 -2.82 21.69
CA TRP A 41 -11.90 -1.42 21.29
C TRP A 41 -10.58 -0.69 21.04
N HIS A 42 -9.43 -1.33 21.27
CA HIS A 42 -8.12 -0.69 21.16
C HIS A 42 -7.13 -1.54 20.38
N CYS A 43 -6.96 -1.23 19.08
CA CYS A 43 -5.85 -1.72 18.28
C CYS A 43 -4.86 -0.60 18.04
N GLN A 44 -3.58 -0.91 18.28
CA GLN A 44 -2.47 -0.03 18.01
C GLN A 44 -1.45 -0.76 17.15
N ALA A 45 -1.17 -0.22 15.96
CA ALA A 45 0.04 -0.57 15.23
C ALA A 45 1.26 -0.06 16.00
N ILE A 46 2.24 -0.93 16.20
CA ILE A 46 3.55 -0.60 16.73
C ILE A 46 4.64 -1.02 15.76
N LEU A 47 5.76 -0.29 15.79
CA LEU A 47 6.96 -0.66 15.03
C LEU A 47 7.69 -1.74 15.79
N THR A 48 7.98 -2.83 15.10
CA THR A 48 8.85 -3.91 15.54
C THR A 48 9.98 -4.08 14.54
N ASN A 49 11.00 -4.86 14.89
CA ASN A 49 12.04 -5.17 13.91
C ASN A 49 11.38 -5.96 12.77
N PRO A 50 11.54 -5.53 11.50
CA PRO A 50 11.05 -6.29 10.36
C PRO A 50 11.58 -7.71 10.44
N LYS A 51 10.69 -8.71 10.39
CA LYS A 51 11.09 -10.12 10.28
C LYS A 51 11.63 -10.45 8.87
N THR A 52 12.17 -9.45 8.17
CA THR A 52 12.64 -9.53 6.79
C THR A 52 14.03 -10.14 6.71
N GLY A 53 14.09 -11.46 6.87
CA GLY A 53 15.05 -12.24 6.09
C GLY A 53 14.57 -12.32 4.65
N THR A 54 14.88 -11.31 3.83
CA THR A 54 15.10 -11.37 2.36
C THR A 54 14.12 -12.15 1.43
N LEU A 55 12.95 -12.59 1.88
CA LEU A 55 12.12 -13.56 1.14
C LEU A 55 10.77 -13.03 0.64
N ILE A 56 10.27 -11.91 1.17
CA ILE A 56 8.93 -11.40 0.82
C ILE A 56 8.95 -10.60 -0.51
N GLN A 57 10.11 -10.10 -0.92
CA GLN A 57 10.21 -9.24 -2.12
C GLN A 57 10.15 -10.00 -3.46
N LYS A 58 10.71 -11.22 -3.58
CA LYS A 58 10.77 -11.92 -4.89
C LYS A 58 9.55 -12.76 -5.24
N ALA A 59 8.95 -13.43 -4.25
CA ALA A 59 7.82 -14.33 -4.50
C ALA A 59 6.55 -13.58 -4.91
N GLU A 60 6.37 -12.36 -4.38
CA GLU A 60 5.18 -11.53 -4.66
C GLU A 60 5.29 -10.74 -5.97
N ILE A 61 6.50 -10.32 -6.40
CA ILE A 61 6.69 -9.68 -7.72
C ILE A 61 6.32 -10.64 -8.86
N SER A 62 6.72 -11.91 -8.78
CA SER A 62 6.36 -12.91 -9.80
C SER A 62 4.84 -13.17 -9.89
N ALA A 63 4.12 -13.03 -8.77
CA ALA A 63 2.66 -13.09 -8.77
C ALA A 63 2.06 -11.85 -9.42
N LEU A 64 2.64 -10.67 -9.17
CA LEU A 64 2.22 -9.41 -9.77
C LEU A 64 2.46 -9.36 -11.28
N GLU A 65 3.59 -9.87 -11.77
CA GLU A 65 3.90 -9.95 -13.21
C GLU A 65 2.83 -10.65 -14.03
N LYS A 66 2.10 -11.60 -13.41
CA LYS A 66 1.00 -12.33 -14.06
C LYS A 66 -0.33 -11.58 -14.03
N LEU A 67 -0.47 -10.61 -13.13
CA LEU A 67 -1.74 -9.94 -12.82
C LEU A 67 -1.77 -8.47 -13.25
N LEU A 68 -0.61 -7.85 -13.43
CA LEU A 68 -0.47 -6.43 -13.72
C LEU A 68 0.14 -6.20 -15.10
N PRO A 69 -0.18 -5.06 -15.73
CA PRO A 69 0.45 -4.67 -16.99
C PRO A 69 1.95 -4.39 -16.79
N PRO A 70 2.79 -4.63 -17.81
CA PRO A 70 4.24 -4.46 -17.71
C PRO A 70 4.69 -3.05 -17.27
N ASP A 71 3.98 -1.99 -17.67
CA ASP A 71 4.32 -0.63 -17.25
C ASP A 71 4.23 -0.47 -15.73
N VAL A 72 3.19 -1.03 -15.08
CA VAL A 72 3.05 -0.97 -13.61
C VAL A 72 4.19 -1.70 -12.92
N ILE A 73 4.59 -2.87 -13.44
CA ILE A 73 5.72 -3.63 -12.90
C ILE A 73 7.01 -2.84 -13.03
N ASN A 74 7.30 -2.28 -14.21
CA ASN A 74 8.49 -1.47 -14.44
C ASN A 74 8.57 -0.26 -13.48
N ARG A 75 7.43 0.41 -13.21
CA ARG A 75 7.38 1.53 -12.24
C ARG A 75 7.62 1.07 -10.80
N LEU A 76 7.15 -0.13 -10.44
CA LEU A 76 7.42 -0.70 -9.13
C LEU A 76 8.90 -1.11 -8.99
N GLU A 77 9.49 -1.69 -10.03
CA GLU A 77 10.92 -2.03 -10.08
C GLU A 77 11.81 -0.79 -9.97
N ASP A 78 11.44 0.32 -10.62
CA ASP A 78 12.10 1.61 -10.45
C ASP A 78 12.18 2.01 -8.97
N ALA A 79 11.09 1.85 -8.21
CA ALA A 79 11.07 2.16 -6.79
C ALA A 79 12.01 1.24 -5.99
N TYR A 80 12.04 -0.05 -6.31
CA TYR A 80 12.96 -1.02 -5.71
C TYR A 80 14.43 -0.72 -6.03
N ASN A 81 14.71 -0.26 -7.25
CA ASN A 81 16.05 0.12 -7.68
C ASN A 81 16.55 1.35 -6.89
N GLU A 82 15.71 2.36 -6.68
CA GLU A 82 16.08 3.51 -5.84
C GLU A 82 16.36 3.10 -4.38
N TYR A 83 15.52 2.21 -3.83
CA TYR A 83 15.74 1.67 -2.49
C TYR A 83 17.07 0.91 -2.38
N SER A 84 17.40 0.11 -3.39
CA SER A 84 18.62 -0.70 -3.44
C SER A 84 19.89 0.17 -3.56
N LYS A 85 19.79 1.35 -4.18
CA LYS A 85 20.88 2.34 -4.26
C LYS A 85 21.06 3.15 -2.96
N GLY A 86 20.10 3.06 -2.03
CA GLY A 86 20.07 3.90 -0.82
C GLY A 86 19.44 5.28 -1.05
N GLU A 87 18.84 5.50 -2.22
CA GLU A 87 18.18 6.76 -2.62
C GLU A 87 16.74 6.81 -2.08
N PHE A 88 16.60 6.69 -0.75
CA PHE A 88 15.31 6.52 -0.06
C PHE A 88 14.31 7.64 -0.34
N GLU A 89 14.79 8.86 -0.59
CA GLU A 89 13.96 10.01 -0.94
C GLU A 89 13.24 9.86 -2.28
N ASN A 90 13.80 9.07 -3.21
CA ASN A 90 13.22 8.83 -4.53
C ASN A 90 12.23 7.65 -4.52
N VAL A 91 12.24 6.81 -3.48
CA VAL A 91 11.39 5.60 -3.43
C VAL A 91 9.91 5.95 -3.36
N ILE A 92 9.53 6.90 -2.51
CA ILE A 92 8.12 7.30 -2.31
C ILE A 92 7.48 7.86 -3.59
N PRO A 93 8.07 8.84 -4.31
CA PRO A 93 7.47 9.32 -5.55
C PRO A 93 7.38 8.23 -6.62
N LYS A 94 8.35 7.29 -6.68
CA LYS A 94 8.28 6.14 -7.59
C LYS A 94 7.17 5.16 -7.22
N CYS A 95 6.95 4.91 -5.94
CA CYS A 95 5.82 4.13 -5.43
C CYS A 95 4.47 4.72 -5.86
N ARG A 96 4.31 6.06 -5.74
CA ARG A 96 3.11 6.76 -6.20
C ARG A 96 2.88 6.55 -7.69
N ILE A 97 3.92 6.78 -8.49
CA ILE A 97 3.89 6.63 -9.94
C ILE A 97 3.47 5.20 -10.35
N ALA A 98 3.86 4.18 -9.59
CA ALA A 98 3.41 2.81 -9.83
C ALA A 98 1.90 2.62 -9.62
N LEU A 99 1.31 3.25 -8.59
CA LEU A 99 -0.15 3.28 -8.40
C LEU A 99 -0.86 4.04 -9.53
N GLU A 100 -0.34 5.21 -9.90
CA GLU A 100 -0.88 6.03 -10.99
C GLU A 100 -0.82 5.30 -12.33
N ALA A 101 0.23 4.51 -12.59
CA ALA A 101 0.34 3.69 -13.79
C ALA A 101 -0.81 2.65 -13.89
N LEU A 102 -1.26 2.10 -12.76
CA LEU A 102 -2.41 1.18 -12.76
C LEU A 102 -3.70 1.93 -13.10
N ALA A 103 -3.90 3.14 -12.57
CA ALA A 103 -5.04 3.98 -12.95
C ALA A 103 -5.00 4.35 -14.43
N ASN A 104 -3.81 4.67 -14.96
CA ASN A 104 -3.61 5.00 -16.37
C ASN A 104 -3.98 3.83 -17.28
N PHE A 105 -3.53 2.62 -16.94
CA PHE A 105 -3.90 1.40 -17.67
C PHE A 105 -5.42 1.16 -17.73
N ASN A 106 -6.15 1.58 -16.68
CA ASN A 106 -7.61 1.49 -16.61
C ASN A 106 -8.33 2.72 -17.20
N GLY A 107 -7.62 3.61 -17.91
CA GLY A 107 -8.22 4.75 -18.62
C GLY A 107 -8.40 6.02 -17.79
N PHE A 108 -7.81 6.11 -16.60
CA PHE A 108 -7.93 7.28 -15.71
C PHE A 108 -6.75 8.26 -15.80
N GLY A 109 -5.79 8.04 -16.72
CA GLY A 109 -4.54 8.81 -16.73
C GLY A 109 -3.82 8.70 -15.38
N ASN A 110 -3.28 9.81 -14.88
CA ASN A 110 -2.64 9.86 -13.55
C ASN A 110 -3.67 10.03 -12.40
N GLY A 111 -4.97 9.96 -12.68
CA GLY A 111 -6.05 10.19 -11.71
C GLY A 111 -6.32 9.00 -10.80
N PHE A 112 -5.38 8.59 -9.95
CA PHE A 112 -5.55 7.42 -9.08
C PHE A 112 -6.75 7.55 -8.12
N ARG A 113 -6.99 8.74 -7.56
CA ARG A 113 -8.16 8.98 -6.68
C ARG A 113 -9.50 8.79 -7.41
N ASP A 114 -9.56 9.17 -8.68
CA ASP A 114 -10.77 9.04 -9.50
C ASP A 114 -11.02 7.57 -9.85
N PHE A 115 -9.94 6.83 -10.17
CA PHE A 115 -9.97 5.39 -10.39
C PHE A 115 -10.56 4.64 -9.18
N ILE A 116 -10.02 4.87 -7.98
CA ILE A 116 -10.51 4.22 -6.75
C ILE A 116 -11.96 4.65 -6.45
N THR A 117 -12.31 5.91 -6.70
CA THR A 117 -13.69 6.40 -6.54
C THR A 117 -14.66 5.71 -7.49
N LYS A 118 -14.25 5.41 -8.74
CA LYS A 118 -15.05 4.65 -9.69
C LYS A 118 -15.26 3.21 -9.21
N LEU A 119 -14.20 2.52 -8.80
CA LEU A 119 -14.33 1.14 -8.30
C LEU A 119 -15.32 1.04 -7.13
N LYS A 120 -15.31 2.01 -6.21
CA LYS A 120 -16.32 2.11 -5.15
C LYS A 120 -17.73 2.29 -5.72
N LYS A 121 -17.92 3.24 -6.65
CA LYS A 121 -19.24 3.50 -7.25
C LYS A 121 -19.81 2.27 -7.98
N ASP A 122 -18.94 1.43 -8.51
CA ASP A 122 -19.30 0.19 -9.19
C ASP A 122 -19.55 -0.99 -8.23
N GLY A 123 -19.47 -0.76 -6.92
CA GLY A 123 -19.67 -1.78 -5.90
C GLY A 123 -18.51 -2.77 -5.77
N ILE A 124 -17.38 -2.49 -6.41
CA ILE A 124 -16.18 -3.34 -6.43
C ILE A 124 -15.40 -3.19 -5.12
N LEU A 125 -15.31 -1.96 -4.62
CA LEU A 125 -14.67 -1.64 -3.34
C LEU A 125 -15.71 -1.26 -2.29
N ARG A 126 -15.46 -1.71 -1.05
CA ARG A 126 -16.13 -1.23 0.16
C ARG A 126 -15.65 0.18 0.49
N ASP A 127 -16.45 0.91 1.28
CA ASP A 127 -16.09 2.27 1.73
C ASP A 127 -14.75 2.29 2.49
N ILE A 128 -14.53 1.30 3.36
CA ILE A 128 -13.29 1.15 4.12
C ILE A 128 -12.06 0.93 3.21
N GLU A 129 -12.19 0.13 2.15
CA GLU A 129 -11.09 -0.17 1.24
C GLU A 129 -10.72 1.06 0.41
N LYS A 130 -11.74 1.79 -0.08
CA LYS A 130 -11.52 3.09 -0.74
C LYS A 130 -10.77 4.04 0.18
N ASP A 131 -11.18 4.14 1.44
CA ASP A 131 -10.58 5.09 2.39
C ASP A 131 -9.12 4.75 2.69
N ILE A 132 -8.83 3.47 3.02
CA ILE A 132 -7.47 2.99 3.26
C ILE A 132 -6.56 3.25 2.05
N ILE A 133 -7.00 2.86 0.84
CA ILE A 133 -6.22 3.06 -0.39
C ILE A 133 -6.02 4.55 -0.68
N GLY A 134 -7.07 5.36 -0.50
CA GLY A 134 -7.03 6.80 -0.70
C GLY A 134 -6.03 7.48 0.24
N LYS A 135 -5.95 7.00 1.48
CA LYS A 135 -4.98 7.47 2.47
C LYS A 135 -3.56 6.99 2.18
N ILE A 136 -3.35 5.74 1.72
CA ILE A 136 -2.04 5.25 1.26
C ILE A 136 -1.53 6.16 0.12
N HIS A 137 -2.37 6.41 -0.89
CA HIS A 137 -2.02 7.32 -1.97
C HIS A 137 -1.75 8.75 -1.46
N GLY A 138 -2.56 9.24 -0.52
CA GLY A 138 -2.35 10.54 0.13
C GLY A 138 -0.99 10.67 0.82
N TYR A 139 -0.56 9.62 1.54
CA TYR A 139 0.78 9.55 2.13
C TYR A 139 1.87 9.57 1.06
N LEU A 140 1.71 8.86 -0.07
CA LEU A 140 2.70 8.89 -1.15
C LEU A 140 2.75 10.26 -1.85
N CYS A 141 1.63 10.99 -1.90
CA CYS A 141 1.58 12.38 -2.40
C CYS A 141 2.19 13.40 -1.44
N SER A 142 2.24 13.16 -0.12
CA SER A 142 2.72 14.17 0.84
C SER A 142 4.22 14.48 0.73
N PHE A 143 4.94 13.73 -0.11
CA PHE A 143 6.35 13.95 -0.41
C PHE A 143 6.55 14.73 -1.72
N GLU A 144 5.47 15.20 -2.36
CA GLU A 144 5.56 16.16 -3.45
C GLU A 144 5.94 17.54 -2.94
N SER A 145 7.16 17.97 -3.29
CA SER A 145 7.41 19.36 -3.65
C SER A 145 7.26 20.41 -2.54
N THR A 146 7.93 20.24 -1.40
CA THR A 146 8.47 21.40 -0.66
C THR A 146 9.84 21.06 -0.10
N HIS A 147 10.84 21.90 -0.38
CA HIS A 147 12.26 21.74 -0.02
C HIS A 147 12.56 21.78 1.51
N TYR A 148 11.59 21.44 2.37
CA TYR A 148 11.70 21.64 3.82
C TYR A 148 11.12 20.50 4.67
N GLY A 149 10.63 19.41 4.06
CA GLY A 149 10.20 18.22 4.78
C GLY A 149 11.38 17.28 5.13
N PRO A 150 11.32 16.52 6.23
CA PRO A 150 12.31 15.49 6.51
C PRO A 150 12.29 14.46 5.39
N LYS A 151 13.47 14.17 4.83
CA LYS A 151 13.65 13.15 3.80
C LYS A 151 13.26 11.78 4.36
N PRO A 152 12.57 10.93 3.57
CA PRO A 152 12.28 9.56 3.97
C PRO A 152 13.54 8.82 4.41
N ASN A 153 13.49 8.18 5.57
CA ASN A 153 14.55 7.27 5.99
C ASN A 153 14.38 5.89 5.31
N LYS A 154 15.37 5.00 5.49
CA LYS A 154 15.36 3.64 4.94
C LYS A 154 14.07 2.89 5.25
N GLU A 155 13.61 2.96 6.49
CA GLU A 155 12.40 2.25 6.93
C GLU A 155 11.16 2.79 6.21
N GLN A 156 10.97 4.11 6.19
CA GLN A 156 9.86 4.77 5.51
C GLN A 156 9.80 4.45 4.01
N ALA A 157 10.96 4.35 3.36
CA ALA A 157 11.06 3.94 1.96
C ALA A 157 10.69 2.46 1.76
N LEU A 158 11.16 1.56 2.62
CA LEU A 158 10.76 0.14 2.60
C LEU A 158 9.26 -0.01 2.80
N TYR A 159 8.67 0.77 3.71
CA TYR A 159 7.24 0.76 3.96
C TYR A 159 6.43 1.22 2.75
N ALA A 160 6.86 2.29 2.08
CA ALA A 160 6.20 2.76 0.87
C ALA A 160 6.19 1.67 -0.21
N LEU A 161 7.29 0.93 -0.39
CA LEU A 161 7.37 -0.20 -1.33
C LEU A 161 6.35 -1.28 -0.98
N ILE A 162 6.33 -1.73 0.28
CA ILE A 162 5.47 -2.83 0.69
C ILE A 162 3.99 -2.45 0.58
N LEU A 163 3.61 -1.26 1.04
CA LEU A 163 2.24 -0.77 0.93
C LEU A 163 1.79 -0.66 -0.53
N THR A 164 2.67 -0.18 -1.40
CA THR A 164 2.39 -0.04 -2.84
C THR A 164 2.21 -1.40 -3.49
N GLN A 165 3.15 -2.32 -3.27
CA GLN A 165 3.11 -3.68 -3.80
C GLN A 165 1.80 -4.39 -3.45
N HIS A 166 1.40 -4.33 -2.18
CA HIS A 166 0.19 -5.01 -1.76
C HIS A 166 -1.09 -4.29 -2.17
N THR A 167 -1.08 -2.96 -2.23
CA THR A 167 -2.20 -2.21 -2.82
C THR A 167 -2.42 -2.63 -4.26
N LEU A 168 -1.34 -2.76 -5.04
CA LEU A 168 -1.40 -3.27 -6.42
C LEU A 168 -1.88 -4.72 -6.50
N LEU A 169 -1.42 -5.60 -5.60
CA LEU A 169 -1.87 -7.00 -5.54
C LEU A 169 -3.35 -7.13 -5.17
N PHE A 170 -3.82 -6.33 -4.21
CA PHE A 170 -5.21 -6.28 -3.82
C PHE A 170 -6.08 -5.81 -4.99
N LEU A 171 -5.75 -4.66 -5.58
CA LEU A 171 -6.49 -4.12 -6.71
C LEU A 171 -6.51 -5.06 -7.91
N SER A 172 -5.37 -5.69 -8.25
CA SER A 172 -5.30 -6.61 -9.38
C SER A 172 -6.22 -7.83 -9.20
N LYS A 173 -6.22 -8.44 -8.00
CA LYS A 173 -7.12 -9.57 -7.70
C LYS A 173 -8.59 -9.22 -7.87
N ILE A 174 -9.00 -8.05 -7.38
CA ILE A 174 -10.41 -7.65 -7.42
C ILE A 174 -10.82 -7.30 -8.86
N ILE A 175 -9.97 -6.59 -9.60
CA ILE A 175 -10.24 -6.26 -11.00
C ILE A 175 -10.31 -7.53 -11.86
N SER A 176 -9.35 -8.46 -11.69
CA SER A 176 -9.36 -9.74 -12.41
C SER A 176 -10.59 -10.59 -12.10
N SER A 177 -11.12 -10.53 -10.87
CA SER A 177 -12.33 -11.27 -10.49
C SER A 177 -13.58 -10.84 -11.26
N ILE A 178 -13.59 -9.61 -11.80
CA ILE A 178 -14.70 -9.05 -12.57
C ILE A 178 -14.59 -9.45 -14.05
N SER A 179 -13.37 -9.54 -14.58
CA SER A 179 -13.11 -9.92 -15.98
C SER A 179 -13.36 -11.40 -16.29
N THR A 180 -13.77 -12.20 -15.30
CA THR A 180 -13.98 -13.66 -15.42
C THR A 180 -15.47 -14.05 -15.42
N ILE A 181 -16.38 -13.08 -15.56
CA ILE A 181 -17.84 -13.26 -15.72
C ILE A 181 -18.24 -12.76 -17.11
#